data_AF-A0A8T6PCY0-F1
#
_entry.id   AF-A0A8T6PCY0-F1
#
_cell.length_a   1.000
_cell.length_b   1.000
_cell.length_c   1.000
_cell.angle_alpha   90.00
_cell.angle_beta   90.00
_cell.angle_gamma   90.00
#
_symmetry.space_group_name_H-M   'P 1'
#
loop_
_entity.id
_entity.type
_entity.pdbx_description
1 polymer ?
#
loop_
_entity_poly.entity_id
_entity_poly.type
_entity_poly.pdbx_seq_one_letter_code
_entity_poly.pdbx_strand_id
1 'polypeptide(L)'
;MSDENESPKWLQEFEDLANERLEHGSACKQVHPIVEAWYERLMDGDPPSSRDSVLQAIACLATEIVSDMPDEIFDHFLVDEEADEESEGSEESEAELAYWVQEILMIGRAFQIALEKGELDDL
;
A
#
# COMPACT_ATOMS: atom_id res chain seq x y z
N MET A 1 27.44 8.93 14.02
CA MET A 1 26.33 9.79 13.60
C MET A 1 25.62 8.94 12.58
N SER A 2 24.68 8.14 13.07
CA SER A 2 23.96 7.17 12.26
C SER A 2 22.73 7.91 11.76
N ASP A 3 22.57 8.01 10.44
CA ASP A 3 21.37 8.55 9.82
C ASP A 3 20.16 7.79 10.39
N GLU A 4 19.41 8.46 11.25
CA GLU A 4 18.10 8.01 11.69
C GLU A 4 17.23 7.98 10.43
N ASN A 5 16.94 6.78 9.93
CA ASN A 5 15.83 6.41 9.05
C ASN A 5 14.88 7.58 8.71
N GLU A 6 15.31 8.50 7.82
CA GLU A 6 14.58 9.74 7.53
C GLU A 6 13.42 9.35 6.61
N SER A 7 12.34 8.88 7.24
CA SER A 7 11.05 8.74 6.57
C SER A 7 10.78 9.99 5.74
N PRO A 8 10.34 9.85 4.48
CA PRO A 8 10.09 11.00 3.62
C PRO A 8 9.28 12.07 4.34
N LYS A 9 9.74 13.33 4.28
CA LYS A 9 9.14 14.46 5.03
C LYS A 9 7.63 14.60 4.84
N TRP A 10 7.14 14.23 3.66
CA TRP A 10 5.70 14.27 3.36
C TRP A 10 4.88 13.28 4.19
N LEU A 11 5.45 12.16 4.65
CA LEU A 11 4.76 11.20 5.53
C LEU A 11 4.47 11.81 6.91
N GLN A 12 5.44 12.54 7.50
CA GLN A 12 5.23 13.29 8.75
C GLN A 12 4.16 14.36 8.59
N GLU A 13 4.16 15.07 7.45
CA GLU A 13 3.15 16.10 7.16
C GLU A 13 1.72 15.52 7.11
N PHE A 14 1.53 14.30 6.59
CA PHE A 14 0.21 13.64 6.61
C PHE A 14 -0.26 13.27 8.02
N GLU A 15 0.64 12.75 8.85
CA GLU A 15 0.35 12.39 10.24
C GLU A 15 -0.08 13.62 11.05
N ASP A 16 0.66 14.72 10.91
CA ASP A 16 0.35 15.99 11.59
C ASP A 16 -0.99 16.59 11.12
N LEU A 17 -1.26 16.57 9.82
CA LEU A 17 -2.53 17.06 9.24
C LEU A 17 -3.75 16.28 9.73
N ALA A 18 -3.63 14.95 9.81
CA ALA A 18 -4.70 14.10 10.31
C ALA A 18 -5.00 14.40 11.79
N ASN A 19 -3.96 14.61 12.60
CA ASN A 19 -4.08 14.93 14.01
C ASN A 19 -4.63 16.34 14.28
N GLU A 20 -4.32 17.33 13.43
CA GLU A 20 -4.86 18.70 13.56
C GLU A 20 -6.33 18.84 13.12
N ARG A 21 -6.73 18.15 12.05
CA ARG A 21 -8.03 18.37 11.38
C ARG A 21 -9.19 17.59 12.00
N LEU A 22 -8.91 16.59 12.82
CA LEU A 22 -9.92 15.67 13.35
C LEU A 22 -10.14 15.93 14.85
N GLU A 23 -11.22 16.65 15.21
CA GLU A 23 -11.58 16.95 16.60
C GLU A 23 -11.94 15.68 17.42
N HIS A 24 -12.00 15.83 18.76
CA HIS A 24 -12.15 14.73 19.73
C HIS A 24 -13.38 13.83 19.52
N GLY A 25 -13.13 12.71 18.84
CA GLY A 25 -13.95 11.53 18.63
C GLY A 25 -13.20 10.75 17.56
N SER A 26 -12.70 9.54 17.85
CA SER A 26 -11.62 8.96 17.05
C SER A 26 -11.99 8.91 15.57
N ALA A 27 -11.33 9.71 14.76
CA ALA A 27 -11.51 9.77 13.31
C ALA A 27 -11.51 8.38 12.69
N CYS A 28 -10.65 7.48 13.18
CA CYS A 28 -10.66 6.08 12.78
C CYS A 28 -12.04 5.41 12.98
N LYS A 29 -12.77 5.64 14.07
CA LYS A 29 -14.11 5.04 14.26
C LYS A 29 -15.18 5.58 13.32
N GLN A 30 -14.99 6.78 12.76
CA GLN A 30 -15.94 7.39 11.81
C GLN A 30 -15.56 7.07 10.36
N VAL A 31 -14.26 7.18 10.03
CA VAL A 31 -13.70 6.97 8.69
C VAL A 31 -13.54 5.49 8.36
N HIS A 32 -13.08 4.67 9.31
CA HIS A 32 -12.75 3.26 9.05
C HIS A 32 -13.94 2.45 8.51
N PRO A 33 -15.18 2.55 9.04
CA PRO A 33 -16.30 1.78 8.48
C PRO A 33 -16.64 2.16 7.04
N ILE A 34 -16.44 3.42 6.65
CA ILE A 34 -16.69 3.90 5.28
C ILE A 34 -15.62 3.33 4.34
N VAL A 35 -14.34 3.44 4.73
CA VAL A 35 -13.20 2.91 3.97
C VAL A 35 -13.23 1.39 3.88
N GLU A 36 -13.56 0.69 4.97
CA GLU A 36 -13.71 -0.77 5.03
C GLU A 36 -14.79 -1.24 4.06
N ALA A 37 -16.00 -0.66 4.14
CA ALA A 37 -17.10 -1.02 3.24
C ALA A 37 -16.77 -0.72 1.76
N TRP A 38 -16.00 0.33 1.49
CA TRP A 38 -15.50 0.60 0.13
C TRP A 38 -14.48 -0.44 -0.32
N TYR A 39 -13.53 -0.79 0.54
CA TYR A 39 -12.48 -1.75 0.23
C TYR A 39 -13.05 -3.15 -0.02
N GLU A 40 -13.99 -3.62 0.81
CA GLU A 40 -14.68 -4.90 0.59
C GLU A 40 -15.36 -4.96 -0.78
N ARG A 41 -16.03 -3.88 -1.20
CA ARG A 41 -16.66 -3.79 -2.52
C ARG A 41 -15.64 -3.78 -3.66
N LEU A 42 -14.50 -3.13 -3.46
CA LEU A 42 -13.42 -3.13 -4.44
C LEU A 42 -12.89 -4.55 -4.65
N MET A 43 -12.67 -5.29 -3.56
CA MET A 43 -12.09 -6.64 -3.59
C MET A 43 -13.05 -7.72 -4.11
N ASP A 44 -14.36 -7.48 -4.05
CA ASP A 44 -15.38 -8.35 -4.67
C ASP A 44 -15.54 -8.11 -6.19
N GLY A 45 -14.95 -7.03 -6.70
CA GLY A 45 -15.08 -6.59 -8.09
C GLY A 45 -13.89 -6.91 -8.99
N ASP A 46 -14.02 -6.56 -10.27
CA ASP A 46 -12.89 -6.57 -11.21
C ASP A 46 -11.89 -5.46 -10.86
N PRO A 47 -10.57 -5.67 -11.11
CA PRO A 47 -9.57 -4.65 -10.89
C PRO A 47 -9.87 -3.38 -11.70
N PRO A 48 -9.51 -2.18 -11.20
CA PRO A 48 -9.80 -0.93 -11.88
C PRO A 48 -9.16 -0.90 -13.26
N SER A 49 -9.99 -0.72 -14.29
CA SER A 49 -9.51 -0.63 -15.67
C SER A 49 -8.46 0.47 -15.80
N SER A 50 -7.28 0.11 -16.32
CA SER A 50 -6.17 1.04 -16.52
C SER A 50 -5.56 0.79 -17.89
N ARG A 51 -4.96 1.84 -18.47
CA ARG A 51 -4.22 1.70 -19.74
C ARG A 51 -2.99 0.84 -19.52
N ASP A 52 -2.60 0.02 -20.51
CA ASP A 52 -1.43 -0.86 -20.43
C ASP A 52 -0.15 -0.12 -20.01
N SER A 53 0.04 1.11 -20.50
CA SER A 53 1.19 1.95 -20.11
C SER A 53 1.21 2.31 -18.62
N VAL A 54 0.04 2.43 -17.99
CA VAL A 54 -0.09 2.67 -16.55
C VAL A 54 0.19 1.39 -15.77
N LEU A 55 -0.34 0.26 -16.22
CA LEU A 55 -0.05 -1.04 -15.62
C LEU A 55 1.45 -1.35 -15.66
N GLN A 56 2.11 -1.08 -16.78
CA GLN A 56 3.56 -1.21 -16.91
C GLN A 56 4.31 -0.28 -15.97
N ALA A 57 3.86 0.98 -15.82
CA ALA A 57 4.48 1.92 -14.91
C ALA A 57 4.35 1.48 -13.44
N ILE A 58 3.20 0.91 -13.07
CA ILE A 58 2.97 0.32 -11.74
C ILE A 58 3.91 -0.86 -11.50
N ALA A 59 4.03 -1.76 -12.47
CA ALA A 59 4.95 -2.90 -12.37
C ALA A 59 6.40 -2.44 -12.19
N CYS A 60 6.86 -1.46 -12.98
CA CYS A 60 8.20 -0.89 -12.82
C CYS A 60 8.38 -0.23 -11.44
N LEU A 61 7.39 0.55 -10.98
CA LEU A 61 7.45 1.19 -9.67
C LEU A 61 7.54 0.17 -8.53
N ALA A 62 6.79 -0.93 -8.62
CA ALA A 62 6.85 -1.98 -7.61
C ALA A 62 8.25 -2.60 -7.52
N THR A 63 8.91 -2.84 -8.66
CA THR A 63 10.30 -3.30 -8.68
C THR A 63 11.24 -2.32 -7.99
N GLU A 64 11.12 -1.01 -8.25
CA GLU A 64 11.94 0.00 -7.59
C GLU A 64 11.69 0.04 -6.07
N ILE A 65 10.43 -0.07 -5.63
CA ILE A 65 10.07 -0.10 -4.20
C ILE A 65 10.69 -1.32 -3.50
N VAL A 66 10.57 -2.50 -4.10
CA VAL A 66 11.15 -3.73 -3.53
C VAL A 66 12.68 -3.65 -3.52
N SER A 67 13.28 -3.10 -4.59
CA SER A 67 14.74 -2.97 -4.70
C SER A 67 15.35 -1.97 -3.71
N ASP A 68 14.59 -0.96 -3.30
CA ASP A 68 15.00 0.05 -2.31
C ASP A 68 14.55 -0.31 -0.87
N MET A 69 13.87 -1.46 -0.70
CA MET A 69 13.37 -1.89 0.60
C MET A 69 14.55 -2.27 1.52
N PRO A 70 14.55 -1.82 2.79
CA PRO A 70 15.53 -2.31 3.76
C PRO A 70 15.44 -3.82 3.96
N ASP A 71 16.57 -4.52 3.93
CA ASP A 71 16.66 -5.98 4.12
C ASP A 71 15.91 -6.46 5.38
N GLU A 72 15.94 -5.69 6.47
CA GLU A 72 15.23 -6.02 7.71
C GLU A 72 13.70 -6.12 7.49
N ILE A 73 13.13 -5.24 6.67
CA ILE A 73 11.70 -5.25 6.33
C ILE A 73 11.40 -6.42 5.41
N PHE A 74 12.26 -6.65 4.42
CA PHE A 74 12.15 -7.78 3.50
C PHE A 74 12.12 -9.11 4.26
N ASP A 75 13.07 -9.31 5.17
CA ASP A 75 13.14 -10.48 6.04
C ASP A 75 11.86 -10.63 6.89
N HIS A 76 11.31 -9.54 7.44
CA HIS A 76 10.06 -9.61 8.20
C HIS A 76 8.86 -10.08 7.40
N PHE A 77 8.79 -9.79 6.09
CA PHE A 77 7.72 -10.28 5.23
C PHE A 77 7.88 -11.75 4.83
N LEU A 78 9.09 -12.31 4.94
CA LEU A 78 9.40 -13.70 4.53
C LEU A 78 9.57 -14.67 5.69
N VAL A 79 9.54 -14.21 6.94
CA VAL A 79 9.93 -15.02 8.12
C VAL A 79 8.77 -15.76 8.81
N ASP A 80 7.49 -15.57 8.46
CA ASP A 80 6.38 -16.32 9.08
C ASP A 80 5.88 -17.53 8.25
N GLU A 81 6.43 -18.69 8.66
CA GLU A 81 5.82 -20.03 8.85
C GLU A 81 5.46 -20.95 7.64
N GLU A 82 6.17 -22.09 7.59
CA GLU A 82 5.90 -23.36 6.85
C GLU A 82 6.40 -23.53 5.40
N ALA A 83 7.41 -22.79 4.94
CA ALA A 83 8.17 -23.24 3.77
C ALA A 83 9.28 -24.21 4.20
N ASP A 84 9.08 -25.47 3.83
CA ASP A 84 10.02 -26.57 3.86
C ASP A 84 11.46 -26.14 3.49
N GLU A 85 12.44 -26.97 3.89
CA GLU A 85 13.88 -26.85 3.65
C GLU A 85 14.31 -26.79 2.15
N GLU A 86 13.38 -26.46 1.25
CA GLU A 86 13.53 -26.19 -0.18
C GLU A 86 13.06 -24.75 -0.48
N SER A 87 13.56 -23.72 0.23
CA SER A 87 13.40 -22.34 -0.23
C SER A 87 14.10 -22.16 -1.58
N GLU A 88 13.30 -22.23 -2.65
CA GLU A 88 13.67 -21.71 -3.97
C GLU A 88 14.08 -20.22 -3.81
N GLY A 89 15.12 -19.82 -4.54
CA GLY A 89 16.00 -18.70 -4.16
C GLY A 89 15.33 -17.33 -3.97
N SER A 90 16.05 -16.42 -3.32
CA SER A 90 15.65 -15.04 -2.98
C SER A 90 14.92 -14.27 -4.10
N GLU A 91 15.20 -14.58 -5.36
CA GLU A 91 14.56 -13.98 -6.54
C GLU A 91 13.05 -14.27 -6.64
N GLU A 92 12.57 -15.43 -6.18
CA GLU A 92 11.13 -15.77 -6.22
C GLU A 92 10.36 -14.99 -5.15
N SER A 93 10.91 -14.91 -3.95
CA SER A 93 10.33 -14.12 -2.84
C SER A 93 10.28 -12.62 -3.17
N GLU A 94 11.30 -12.09 -3.85
CA GLU A 94 11.28 -10.71 -4.36
C GLU A 94 10.17 -10.49 -5.40
N ALA A 95 9.94 -11.46 -6.29
CA ALA A 95 8.88 -11.36 -7.29
C ALA A 95 7.48 -11.38 -6.65
N GLU A 96 7.23 -12.25 -5.68
CA GLU A 96 5.97 -12.29 -4.93
C GLU A 96 5.70 -10.97 -4.20
N LEU A 97 6.72 -10.42 -3.52
CA LEU A 97 6.62 -9.13 -2.86
C LEU A 97 6.34 -8.01 -3.86
N ALA A 98 6.99 -8.03 -5.03
CA ALA A 98 6.73 -7.06 -6.09
C ALA A 98 5.28 -7.15 -6.60
N TYR A 99 4.71 -8.35 -6.74
CA TYR A 99 3.30 -8.51 -7.09
C TYR A 99 2.38 -7.92 -6.03
N TRP A 100 2.63 -8.18 -4.75
CA TRP A 100 1.85 -7.60 -3.66
C TRP A 100 1.93 -6.06 -3.63
N VAL A 101 3.11 -5.50 -3.86
CA VAL A 101 3.26 -4.04 -4.00
C VAL A 101 2.46 -3.50 -5.19
N GLN A 102 2.40 -4.22 -6.32
CA GLN A 102 1.54 -3.83 -7.46
C GLN A 102 0.05 -3.81 -7.06
N GLU A 103 -0.42 -4.79 -6.29
CA GLU A 103 -1.79 -4.83 -5.79
C GLU A 103 -2.08 -3.61 -4.90
N ILE A 104 -1.19 -3.26 -3.97
CA ILE A 104 -1.32 -2.06 -3.14
C ILE A 104 -1.42 -0.79 -3.99
N LEU A 105 -0.55 -0.65 -5.00
CA LEU A 105 -0.58 0.50 -5.91
C LEU A 105 -1.88 0.58 -6.71
N MET A 106 -2.43 -0.57 -7.11
CA MET A 106 -3.73 -0.67 -7.80
C MET A 106 -4.89 -0.30 -6.87
N ILE A 107 -4.87 -0.73 -5.61
CA ILE A 107 -5.83 -0.31 -4.58
C ILE A 107 -5.76 1.21 -4.36
N GLY A 108 -4.55 1.76 -4.19
CA GLY A 108 -4.35 3.21 -4.04
C GLY A 108 -4.87 4.00 -5.23
N ARG A 109 -4.66 3.49 -6.45
CA ARG A 109 -5.23 4.07 -7.67
C ARG A 109 -6.76 4.01 -7.68
N ALA A 110 -7.36 2.89 -7.28
CA ALA A 110 -8.81 2.77 -7.16
C ALA A 110 -9.36 3.80 -6.15
N PHE A 111 -8.68 3.96 -5.02
CA PHE A 111 -9.05 4.92 -3.99
C PHE A 111 -9.04 6.35 -4.50
N GLN A 112 -7.99 6.76 -5.22
CA GLN A 112 -7.92 8.08 -5.84
C GLN A 112 -9.06 8.31 -6.84
N ILE A 113 -9.39 7.31 -7.66
CA ILE A 113 -10.50 7.39 -8.61
C ILE A 113 -11.85 7.52 -7.88
N ALA A 114 -12.03 6.79 -6.78
CA ALA A 114 -13.24 6.84 -5.96
C ALA A 114 -13.44 8.24 -5.35
N LEU A 115 -12.37 8.85 -4.82
CA LEU A 115 -12.37 10.23 -4.33
C LEU A 115 -12.72 11.22 -5.45
N GLU A 116 -12.11 11.10 -6.63
CA GLU A 116 -12.38 11.99 -7.77
C GLU A 116 -13.83 11.92 -8.27
N LYS A 117 -14.49 10.76 -8.10
CA LYS A 117 -15.89 10.54 -8.47
C LYS A 117 -16.88 10.89 -7.37
N GLY A 118 -16.41 11.25 -6.18
CA GLY A 118 -17.24 11.51 -5.01
C GLY A 118 -17.90 10.27 -4.41
N GLU A 119 -17.33 9.07 -4.66
CA GLU A 119 -17.83 7.81 -4.07
C GLU A 119 -17.58 7.74 -2.56
N LEU A 120 -16.74 8.64 -2.03
CA LEU A 120 -16.37 8.77 -0.63
C LEU A 120 -16.61 10.21 -0.11
N ASP A 121 -17.56 10.94 -0.71
CA ASP A 121 -17.94 12.32 -0.31
C ASP A 121 -18.60 12.39 1.09
N ASP A 122 -18.93 11.24 1.67
CA ASP A 122 -19.44 11.09 3.02
C ASP A 122 -18.34 10.98 4.09
N LEU A 123 -17.06 11.04 3.68
CA LEU A 123 -15.89 11.30 4.55
C LEU A 123 -15.80 12.79 4.96
#